data_AF-A0A133SH53-F1
#
_entry.id   AF-A0A133SH53-F1
#
_cell.length_a   1.000
_cell.length_b   1.000
_cell.length_c   1.000
_cell.angle_alpha   90.00
_cell.angle_beta   90.00
_cell.angle_gamma   90.00
#
_symmetry.space_group_name_H-M   'P 1'
#
loop_
_entity.id
_entity.type
_entity.pdbx_description
1 polymer ?
#
loop_
_entity_poly.entity_id
_entity_poly.type
_entity_poly.pdbx_seq_one_letter_code
_entity_poly.pdbx_strand_id
1 'polypeptide(L)'
;MLFRTLLGMRWGDLSEDVRQMLLERADLDTFNGADGERYSQGTLHFRNTLMGIQAAIGMDRFSGEMENNGVFIDDDAVLFRI
;
A
#
# COMPACT_ATOMS: atom_id res chain seq x y z
N MET A 1 5.76 -16.62 -11.18
CA MET A 1 6.04 -15.84 -12.41
C MET A 1 5.35 -14.48 -12.41
N LEU A 2 4.14 -14.38 -11.87
CA LEU A 2 3.34 -13.14 -11.75
C LEU A 2 4.07 -11.90 -11.24
N PHE A 3 4.95 -12.02 -10.24
CA PHE A 3 5.62 -10.85 -9.67
C PHE A 3 6.61 -10.17 -10.65
N ARG A 4 7.28 -10.93 -11.51
CA ARG A 4 8.17 -10.35 -12.51
C ARG A 4 7.42 -9.62 -13.61
N THR A 5 6.16 -9.98 -13.87
CA THR A 5 5.34 -9.33 -14.89
C THR A 5 4.69 -8.03 -14.40
N LEU A 6 4.56 -7.85 -13.09
CA LEU A 6 3.93 -6.67 -12.49
C LEU A 6 4.92 -5.56 -12.13
N LEU A 7 6.23 -5.86 -12.10
CA LEU A 7 7.26 -4.88 -11.74
C LEU A 7 7.27 -3.70 -12.72
N GLY A 8 7.22 -2.48 -12.18
CA GLY A 8 7.18 -1.24 -12.97
C GLY A 8 5.78 -0.86 -13.47
N MET A 9 4.75 -1.67 -13.21
CA MET A 9 3.37 -1.28 -13.50
C MET A 9 2.85 -0.29 -12.45
N ARG A 10 1.97 0.62 -12.86
CA ARG A 10 1.26 1.50 -11.94
C ARG A 10 0.14 0.71 -11.27
N TRP A 11 -0.16 1.05 -10.03
CA TRP A 11 -1.20 0.41 -9.23
C TRP A 11 -2.57 0.50 -9.88
N GLY A 12 -2.91 1.68 -10.40
CA GLY A 12 -4.18 1.94 -11.09
C GLY A 12 -4.30 1.25 -12.45
N ASP A 13 -3.19 0.82 -13.05
CA ASP A 13 -3.19 0.05 -14.30
C ASP A 13 -3.52 -1.45 -14.05
N LEU A 14 -3.48 -1.89 -12.79
CA LEU A 14 -3.85 -3.25 -12.40
C LEU A 14 -5.37 -3.41 -12.36
N SER A 15 -5.86 -4.58 -12.75
CA SER A 15 -7.27 -4.91 -12.54
C SER A 15 -7.59 -4.95 -11.04
N GLU A 16 -8.84 -4.66 -10.69
CA GLU A 16 -9.31 -4.71 -9.31
C GLU A 16 -9.02 -6.06 -8.65
N ASP A 17 -9.23 -7.17 -9.36
CA ASP A 17 -8.92 -8.51 -8.85
C ASP A 17 -7.44 -8.68 -8.50
N VAL A 18 -6.53 -8.11 -9.31
CA VAL A 18 -5.08 -8.16 -9.04
C VAL A 18 -4.73 -7.26 -7.87
N ARG A 19 -5.33 -6.07 -7.76
CA ARG A 19 -5.16 -5.17 -6.62
C ARG A 19 -5.60 -5.83 -5.32
N GLN A 20 -6.79 -6.45 -5.29
CA GLN A 20 -7.32 -7.17 -4.13
C GLN A 20 -6.44 -8.36 -3.75
N MET A 21 -6.05 -9.19 -4.73
CA MET A 21 -5.15 -10.33 -4.47
C MET A 21 -3.78 -9.86 -3.92
N LEU A 22 -3.26 -8.71 -4.38
CA LEU A 22 -2.03 -8.14 -3.85
C LEU A 22 -2.22 -7.61 -2.43
N LEU A 23 -3.32 -6.89 -2.15
CA LEU A 23 -3.68 -6.39 -0.82
C LEU A 23 -3.87 -7.51 0.20
N GLU A 24 -4.56 -8.60 -0.16
CA GLU A 24 -4.72 -9.79 0.68
C GLU A 24 -3.36 -10.41 1.08
N ARG A 25 -2.34 -10.16 0.25
CA ARG A 25 -0.99 -10.64 0.45
C ARG A 25 -0.08 -9.55 0.97
N ALA A 26 -0.52 -8.30 1.11
CA ALA A 26 0.30 -7.23 1.64
C ALA A 26 0.50 -7.43 3.15
N ASP A 27 1.72 -7.22 3.60
CA ASP A 27 2.02 -6.90 4.98
C ASP A 27 2.42 -5.42 5.03
N LEU A 28 2.06 -4.82 6.15
CA LEU A 28 2.12 -3.38 6.32
C LEU A 28 3.45 -3.07 7.00
N ASP A 29 4.46 -2.67 6.22
CA ASP A 29 5.79 -2.40 6.78
C ASP A 29 5.79 -1.06 7.53
N THR A 30 6.64 -0.95 8.55
CA THR A 30 6.58 0.10 9.58
C THR A 30 6.45 1.50 8.97
N PHE A 31 5.42 2.25 9.38
CA PHE A 31 5.13 3.60 8.88
C PHE A 31 5.90 4.66 9.66
N ASN A 32 6.63 5.52 8.96
CA ASN A 32 7.21 6.72 9.55
C ASN A 32 6.22 7.87 9.34
N GLY A 33 5.34 8.08 10.32
CA GLY A 33 4.60 9.34 10.40
C GLY A 33 5.55 10.44 10.87
N ALA A 34 5.66 11.54 10.12
CA ALA A 34 6.23 12.76 10.68
C ALA A 34 5.22 13.35 11.67
N ASP A 35 5.67 13.73 12.86
CA ASP A 35 4.84 14.38 13.88
C ASP A 35 4.11 15.59 13.26
N GLY A 36 2.77 15.52 13.23
CA GLY A 36 1.91 16.58 12.69
C GLY A 36 1.41 16.38 11.25
N GLU A 37 1.78 15.30 10.56
CA GLU A 37 1.18 14.98 9.27
C GLU A 37 -0.14 14.20 9.40
N ARG A 38 -1.12 14.57 8.56
CA ARG A 38 -2.44 13.92 8.52
C ARG A 38 -2.39 12.46 8.06
N TYR A 39 -1.29 12.10 7.39
CA TYR A 39 -1.05 10.80 6.79
C TYR A 39 0.37 10.35 7.12
N SER A 40 0.53 9.11 7.59
CA SER A 40 1.82 8.45 7.68
C SER A 40 2.11 7.77 6.35
N GLN A 41 3.29 7.98 5.77
CA GLN A 41 3.71 7.27 4.56
C GLN A 41 4.53 6.03 4.93
N GLY A 42 4.36 4.96 4.17
CA GLY A 42 5.05 3.70 4.38
C GLY A 42 5.05 2.83 3.14
N THR A 43 5.61 1.63 3.25
CA THR A 43 5.68 0.68 2.14
C THR A 43 4.85 -0.54 2.48
N LEU A 44 4.00 -0.98 1.54
CA LEU A 44 3.34 -2.29 1.62
C LEU A 44 4.22 -3.31 0.93
N HIS A 45 4.60 -4.37 1.64
CA HIS A 45 5.32 -5.51 1.07
C HIS A 45 4.37 -6.65 0.78
N PHE A 46 4.37 -7.18 -0.44
CA PHE A 46 3.57 -8.36 -0.73
C PHE A 46 4.28 -9.61 -0.20
N ARG A 47 3.64 -10.33 0.73
CA ARG A 47 4.13 -11.56 1.38
C ARG A 47 4.61 -12.58 0.37
N ASN A 48 5.74 -13.20 0.69
CA ASN A 48 6.47 -14.15 -0.16
C ASN A 48 6.99 -13.51 -1.46
N THR A 49 7.15 -12.19 -1.49
CA THR A 49 7.75 -11.45 -2.59
C THR A 49 8.69 -10.37 -2.06
N LEU A 50 9.63 -9.94 -2.89
CA LEU A 50 10.42 -8.72 -2.65
C LEU A 50 9.77 -7.52 -3.34
N MET A 51 8.46 -7.52 -3.53
CA MET A 51 7.76 -6.42 -4.19
C MET A 51 6.94 -5.62 -3.20
N GLY A 52 6.81 -4.33 -3.50
CA GLY A 52 5.98 -3.45 -2.72
C GLY A 52 5.57 -2.20 -3.46
N ILE A 53 4.79 -1.41 -2.75
CA ILE A 53 4.29 -0.13 -3.20
C ILE A 53 4.30 0.87 -2.04
N GLN A 54 4.53 2.13 -2.35
CA GLN A 54 4.41 3.20 -1.37
C GLN A 54 2.91 3.46 -1.13
N ALA A 55 2.51 3.46 0.14
CA ALA A 55 1.15 3.71 0.58
C ALA A 55 1.13 4.82 1.62
N ALA A 56 0.03 5.57 1.65
CA ALA A 56 -0.26 6.54 2.68
C ALA A 56 -1.36 6.00 3.59
N ILE A 57 -1.16 6.06 4.90
CA ILE A 57 -2.16 5.70 5.91
C ILE A 57 -2.58 6.96 6.62
N GLY A 58 -3.85 7.33 6.47
CA GLY A 58 -4.41 8.46 7.20
C GLY A 58 -4.67 8.09 8.65
N MET A 59 -4.10 8.82 9.60
CA MET A 59 -4.50 8.74 11.02
C MET A 59 -5.55 9.81 11.39
N ASP A 60 -5.70 10.86 10.57
CA ASP A 60 -6.38 12.12 10.96
C ASP A 60 -7.89 12.23 10.62
N ARG A 61 -8.62 11.11 10.42
CA ARG A 61 -10.09 11.16 10.17
C ARG A 61 -10.94 10.11 10.89
N PHE A 62 -10.46 9.55 11.99
CA PHE A 62 -11.27 8.69 12.86
C PHE A 62 -11.41 9.29 14.26
N SER A 63 -12.17 10.39 14.36
CA SER A 63 -12.72 10.87 15.64
C SER A 63 -14.05 10.19 15.99
N GLY A 64 -14.24 8.95 15.54
CA GLY A 64 -15.42 8.12 15.79
C GLY A 64 -15.03 6.68 15.55
N GLU A 65 -14.94 5.92 16.64
CA GLU A 65 -14.71 4.47 16.72
C GLU A 65 -13.44 3.97 15.98
N MET A 66 -12.50 3.47 16.79
CA MET A 66 -11.16 2.99 16.40
C MET A 66 -11.19 1.68 15.58
N GLU A 67 -12.02 1.58 14.54
CA GLU A 67 -12.20 0.34 13.78
C GLU A 67 -11.77 0.40 12.30
N ASN A 68 -11.41 1.57 11.73
CA ASN A 68 -11.19 1.64 10.29
C ASN A 68 -10.02 2.54 9.86
N ASN A 69 -8.80 2.17 10.26
CA ASN A 69 -7.59 2.73 9.65
C ASN A 69 -7.52 2.30 8.17
N GLY A 70 -7.88 3.22 7.26
CA GLY A 70 -7.83 2.98 5.82
C GLY A 70 -6.42 3.13 5.25
N VAL A 71 -5.96 2.12 4.51
CA VAL A 71 -4.76 2.19 3.68
C VAL A 71 -5.13 2.82 2.35
N PHE A 72 -4.50 3.93 1.99
CA PHE A 72 -4.68 4.60 0.71
C PHE A 72 -3.44 4.39 -0.15
N ILE A 73 -3.65 3.85 -1.35
CA ILE A 73 -2.59 3.65 -2.35
C ILE A 73 -2.96 4.50 -3.54
N ASP A 74 -2.04 5.36 -3.97
CA ASP A 74 -2.23 6.17 -5.17
C ASP A 74 -2.27 5.26 -6.40
N ASP A 75 -3.21 5.50 -7.32
CA ASP A 75 -3.27 4.79 -8.60
C ASP A 75 -1.99 4.99 -9.42
N ASP A 76 -1.31 6.11 -9.21
CA ASP A 76 -0.06 6.45 -9.87
C ASP A 76 1.17 5.78 -9.24
N ALA A 77 1.02 5.15 -8.07
CA ALA A 77 2.12 4.48 -7.40
C ALA A 77 2.57 3.24 -8.16
N VAL A 78 3.88 2.99 -8.19
CA VAL A 78 4.49 1.98 -9.06
C VAL A 78 4.92 0.78 -8.25
N LEU A 79 4.68 -0.44 -8.75
CA LEU A 79 5.27 -1.62 -8.14
C LEU A 79 6.78 -1.62 -8.32
N PHE A 80 7.49 -1.66 -7.20
CA PHE A 80 8.94 -1.75 -7.18
C PHE A 80 9.40 -2.98 -6.40
N ARG A 81 10.70 -3.25 -6.54
CA ARG A 81 11.39 -4.25 -5.74
C ARG A 81 12.04 -3.56 -4.55
N ILE A 82 11.90 -4.13 -3.36
CA ILE A 82 12.54 -3.65 -2.13
C ILE A 82 13.84 -4.41 -1.88
#